data_AF-A0A6B9ZB90-F1
#
_entry.id   AF-A0A6B9ZB90-F1
#
_cell.length_a   1.000
_cell.length_b   1.000
_cell.length_c   1.000
_cell.angle_alpha   90.00
_cell.angle_beta   90.00
_cell.angle_gamma   90.00
#
_symmetry.space_group_name_H-M   'P 1'
#
loop_
_entity.id
_entity.type
_entity.pdbx_description
1 polymer ?
#
loop_
_entity_poly.entity_id
_entity_poly.type
_entity_poly.pdbx_seq_one_letter_code
_entity_poly.pdbx_strand_id
1 'polypeptide(L)'
;MPKMLSTGTLPIKQHQVTKSLERLFDRSIKAKELLLRGEIDEDDFCAIRSDCETRINSMGNDLHQLALGIIGLQKDIDKEVSQLLCMDQLFLKLPFERKVKMTRLMLKDKIVPGDKTFQSALNEIANIMIGTKVFGHKKLMKIQKSKFVLNTMRKANISTMS
;
A
#
# COMPACT_ATOMS: atom_id res chain seq x y z
N MET A 1 11.70 17.13 11.67
CA MET A 1 12.10 16.85 10.27
C MET A 1 11.33 15.63 9.79
N PRO A 2 10.44 15.74 8.79
CA PRO A 2 9.74 14.58 8.27
C PRO A 2 10.65 13.83 7.29
N LYS A 3 10.87 12.53 7.56
CA LYS A 3 11.57 11.62 6.64
C LYS A 3 10.74 11.52 5.36
N MET A 4 11.34 11.90 4.23
CA MET A 4 10.72 11.76 2.92
C MET A 4 10.46 10.28 2.63
N LEU A 5 9.20 9.95 2.35
CA LEU A 5 8.79 8.65 1.84
C LEU A 5 9.48 8.40 0.49
N SER A 6 10.41 7.45 0.45
CA SER A 6 10.95 6.95 -0.82
C SER A 6 9.95 6.00 -1.47
N THR A 7 8.98 6.55 -2.20
CA THR A 7 7.95 5.77 -2.92
C THR A 7 8.46 5.11 -4.21
N GLY A 8 9.77 5.12 -4.49
CA GLY A 8 10.34 4.60 -5.75
C GLY A 8 10.83 3.14 -5.75
N THR A 9 10.88 2.44 -4.61
CA THR A 9 11.66 1.19 -4.51
C THR A 9 10.88 -0.13 -4.53
N LEU A 10 9.54 -0.11 -4.45
CA LEU A 10 8.77 -1.36 -4.35
C LEU A 10 8.74 -2.23 -5.63
N PRO A 11 8.39 -1.69 -6.82
CA PRO A 11 8.21 -2.53 -8.01
C PRO A 11 9.54 -3.10 -8.53
N ILE A 12 10.63 -2.35 -8.35
CA ILE A 12 11.98 -2.78 -8.76
C ILE A 12 12.46 -3.96 -7.90
N LYS A 13 12.17 -3.94 -6.59
CA LYS A 13 12.54 -5.02 -5.67
C LYS A 13 11.75 -6.31 -5.94
N GLN A 14 10.47 -6.20 -6.28
CA GLN A 14 9.64 -7.37 -6.57
C GLN A 14 10.13 -8.12 -7.82
N HIS A 15 10.42 -7.40 -8.92
CA HIS A 15 10.94 -8.02 -10.14
C HIS A 15 12.31 -8.70 -9.91
N GLN A 16 13.18 -8.09 -9.12
CA GLN A 16 14.48 -8.68 -8.75
C GLN A 16 14.34 -9.95 -7.92
N VAL A 17 13.39 -9.97 -6.98
CA VAL A 17 13.08 -11.15 -6.15
C VAL A 17 12.53 -12.28 -7.01
N THR A 18 11.55 -12.01 -7.88
CA THR A 18 10.99 -13.03 -8.79
C THR A 18 12.07 -13.63 -9.69
N LYS A 19 12.89 -12.79 -10.32
CA LYS A 19 13.99 -13.25 -11.19
C LYS A 19 15.06 -14.06 -10.44
N SER A 20 15.29 -13.73 -9.17
CA SER A 20 16.22 -14.48 -8.33
C SER A 20 15.65 -15.84 -7.92
N LEU A 21 14.35 -15.91 -7.66
CA LEU A 21 13.63 -17.15 -7.36
C LEU A 21 13.62 -18.10 -8.57
N GLU A 22 13.35 -17.58 -9.76
CA GLU A 22 13.43 -18.34 -11.03
C GLU A 22 14.81 -18.95 -11.23
N ARG A 23 15.88 -18.17 -11.00
CA ARG A 23 17.27 -18.68 -11.09
C ARG A 23 17.57 -19.80 -10.11
N LEU A 24 17.01 -19.74 -8.89
CA LEU A 24 17.20 -20.80 -7.90
C LEU A 24 16.45 -22.08 -8.29
N PHE A 25 15.25 -21.95 -8.87
CA PHE A 25 14.53 -23.09 -9.44
C PHE A 25 15.28 -23.71 -10.62
N ASP A 26 15.73 -22.89 -11.57
CA ASP A 26 16.53 -23.36 -12.71
C ASP A 26 17.80 -24.08 -12.26
N ARG A 27 18.48 -23.56 -11.21
CA ARG A 27 19.67 -24.20 -10.64
C ARG A 27 19.34 -25.55 -10.00
N SER A 28 18.23 -25.65 -9.28
CA SER A 28 17.77 -26.91 -8.68
C SER A 28 17.41 -27.95 -9.74
N ILE A 29 16.72 -27.53 -10.80
CA ILE A 29 16.39 -28.41 -11.95
C ILE A 29 17.66 -28.90 -12.63
N LYS A 30 18.61 -28.00 -12.93
CA LYS A 30 19.89 -28.36 -13.54
C LYS A 30 20.71 -29.33 -12.68
N ALA A 31 20.76 -29.11 -11.36
CA ALA A 31 21.45 -30.03 -10.46
C ALA A 31 20.83 -31.45 -10.53
N LYS A 32 19.50 -31.55 -10.60
CA LYS A 32 18.82 -32.83 -10.78
C LYS A 32 19.15 -33.48 -12.13
N GLU A 33 19.22 -32.69 -13.21
CA GLU A 33 19.61 -33.20 -14.53
C GLU A 33 21.05 -33.73 -14.53
N LEU A 34 21.98 -33.02 -13.90
CA LEU A 34 23.38 -33.44 -13.79
C LEU A 34 23.53 -34.74 -12.99
N LEU A 35 22.77 -34.88 -11.90
CA LEU A 35 22.73 -36.13 -11.11
C LEU A 35 22.24 -37.30 -11.98
N LEU A 36 21.16 -37.11 -12.74
CA LEU A 36 20.60 -38.15 -13.61
C LEU A 36 21.56 -38.56 -14.74
N ARG A 37 22.46 -37.67 -15.15
CA ARG A 37 23.51 -37.95 -16.14
C ARG A 37 24.77 -38.57 -15.53
N GLY A 38 24.87 -38.62 -14.20
CA GLY A 38 26.07 -39.04 -13.49
C GLY A 38 27.23 -38.03 -13.59
N GLU A 39 26.93 -36.77 -13.90
CA GLU A 39 27.93 -35.69 -13.98
C GLU A 39 28.29 -35.15 -12.59
N ILE A 40 27.42 -35.35 -11.60
CA ILE A 40 27.64 -35.05 -10.18
C ILE A 40 27.18 -36.24 -9.33
N ASP A 41 27.70 -36.35 -8.12
CA ASP A 41 27.27 -37.35 -7.15
C ASP A 41 26.08 -36.88 -6.30
N GLU A 42 25.59 -37.78 -5.44
CA GLU A 42 24.43 -37.51 -4.58
C GLU A 42 24.73 -36.46 -3.50
N ASP A 43 25.98 -36.40 -3.02
CA ASP A 43 26.41 -35.44 -2.00
C ASP A 43 26.44 -34.01 -2.58
N ASP A 44 26.99 -33.84 -3.78
CA ASP A 44 26.97 -32.59 -4.54
C ASP A 44 25.54 -32.12 -4.81
N PHE A 45 24.66 -33.05 -5.24
CA PHE A 45 23.25 -32.74 -5.45
C PHE A 45 22.57 -32.27 -4.16
N CYS A 46 22.79 -32.99 -3.05
CA CYS A 46 22.22 -32.65 -1.75
C CYS A 46 22.68 -31.27 -1.27
N ALA A 47 23.96 -30.95 -1.45
CA ALA A 47 24.52 -29.64 -1.09
C ALA A 47 23.88 -28.50 -1.91
N ILE A 48 23.76 -28.66 -3.24
CA ILE A 48 23.15 -27.65 -4.11
C ILE A 48 21.67 -27.47 -3.78
N ARG A 49 20.95 -28.58 -3.58
CA ARG A 49 19.53 -28.57 -3.23
C ARG A 49 19.29 -27.82 -1.92
N SER A 50 20.09 -28.13 -0.89
CA SER A 50 19.99 -27.49 0.43
C SER A 50 20.25 -25.98 0.38
N ASP A 51 21.26 -25.52 -0.38
CA ASP A 51 21.54 -24.10 -0.60
C ASP A 51 20.37 -23.39 -1.28
N CYS A 52 19.81 -24.00 -2.33
CA CYS A 52 18.65 -23.46 -3.04
C CYS A 52 17.40 -23.38 -2.15
N GLU A 53 17.07 -24.45 -1.42
CA GLU A 53 15.91 -24.49 -0.50
C GLU A 53 16.05 -23.44 0.62
N THR A 54 17.24 -23.31 1.21
CA THR A 54 17.51 -22.33 2.26
C THR A 54 17.28 -20.90 1.76
N ARG A 55 17.80 -20.57 0.58
CA ARG A 55 17.63 -19.24 -0.03
C ARG A 55 16.18 -18.96 -0.44
N ILE A 56 15.48 -19.94 -0.98
CA ILE A 56 14.06 -19.79 -1.33
C ILE A 56 13.24 -19.50 -0.05
N ASN A 57 13.49 -20.26 1.02
CA ASN A 57 12.79 -20.08 2.29
C ASN A 57 13.08 -18.70 2.91
N SER A 58 14.33 -18.24 2.89
CA SER A 58 14.67 -16.90 3.41
C SER A 58 13.97 -15.79 2.61
N MET A 59 13.99 -15.88 1.27
CA MET A 59 13.30 -14.92 0.41
C MET A 59 11.77 -14.94 0.58
N GLY A 60 11.19 -16.13 0.82
CA GLY A 60 9.78 -16.28 1.14
C GLY A 60 9.40 -15.57 2.44
N ASN A 61 10.24 -15.70 3.47
CA ASN A 61 10.05 -15.00 4.75
C ASN A 61 10.15 -13.48 4.59
N ASP A 62 11.13 -12.98 3.84
CA ASP A 62 11.28 -11.55 3.57
C ASP A 62 10.05 -10.97 2.86
N LEU A 63 9.54 -11.68 1.85
CA LEU A 63 8.31 -11.30 1.15
C LEU A 63 7.10 -11.28 2.08
N HIS A 64 6.97 -12.29 2.94
CA HIS A 64 5.88 -12.36 3.91
C HIS A 64 5.92 -11.17 4.89
N GLN A 65 7.10 -10.83 5.43
CA GLN A 65 7.26 -9.69 6.32
C GLN A 65 6.95 -8.36 5.62
N LEU A 66 7.37 -8.20 4.36
CA LEU A 66 7.00 -7.02 3.56
C LEU A 66 5.48 -6.92 3.36
N ALA A 67 4.81 -8.03 3.06
CA ALA A 67 3.36 -8.06 2.90
C ALA A 67 2.63 -7.66 4.19
N LEU A 68 3.07 -8.18 5.34
CA LEU A 68 2.54 -7.79 6.65
C LEU A 68 2.78 -6.30 6.93
N GLY A 69 3.96 -5.78 6.59
CA GLY A 69 4.29 -4.36 6.72
C GLY A 69 3.38 -3.46 5.88
N ILE A 70 3.06 -3.86 4.65
CA ILE A 70 2.12 -3.13 3.78
C ILE A 70 0.71 -3.11 4.40
N ILE A 71 0.23 -4.23 4.93
CA ILE A 71 -1.07 -4.32 5.60
C ILE A 71 -1.10 -3.42 6.84
N GLY A 72 -0.02 -3.42 7.64
CA GLY A 72 0.13 -2.53 8.79
C GLY A 72 0.07 -1.06 8.39
N LEU A 73 0.85 -0.66 7.39
CA LEU A 73 0.88 0.70 6.88
C LEU A 73 -0.49 1.16 6.36
N GLN A 74 -1.23 0.28 5.68
CA GLN A 74 -2.57 0.60 5.20
C GLN A 74 -3.52 0.90 6.38
N LYS A 75 -3.44 0.12 7.46
CA LYS A 75 -4.26 0.37 8.66
C LYS A 75 -3.92 1.73 9.30
N ASP A 76 -2.64 2.08 9.36
CA ASP A 76 -2.22 3.36 9.90
C ASP A 76 -2.71 4.52 9.01
N ILE A 77 -2.59 4.38 7.68
CA ILE A 77 -3.13 5.36 6.73
C ILE A 77 -4.64 5.50 6.91
N ASP A 78 -5.39 4.41 6.98
CA ASP A 78 -6.85 4.44 7.13
C ASP A 78 -7.25 5.13 8.45
N LYS A 79 -6.49 4.90 9.53
CA LYS A 79 -6.70 5.58 10.82
C LYS A 79 -6.46 7.08 10.72
N GLU A 80 -5.33 7.49 10.15
CA GLU A 80 -4.98 8.92 10.00
C GLU A 80 -5.95 9.64 9.05
N VAL A 81 -6.34 9.00 7.94
CA VAL A 81 -7.36 9.54 7.02
C VAL A 81 -8.70 9.69 7.72
N SER A 82 -9.11 8.72 8.55
CA SER A 82 -10.35 8.81 9.33
C SER A 82 -10.33 10.01 10.29
N GLN A 83 -9.19 10.27 10.95
CA GLN A 83 -9.03 11.45 11.80
C GLN A 83 -9.10 12.75 10.99
N LEU A 84 -8.47 12.79 9.81
CA LEU A 84 -8.53 13.93 8.90
C LEU A 84 -9.97 14.19 8.40
N LEU A 85 -10.75 13.14 8.15
CA LEU A 85 -12.14 13.26 7.73
C LEU A 85 -13.05 13.83 8.85
N CYS A 86 -12.68 13.63 10.12
CA CYS A 86 -13.36 14.20 11.29
C CYS A 86 -12.83 15.57 11.71
N MET A 87 -12.07 16.25 10.85
CA MET A 87 -11.49 17.58 11.13
C MET A 87 -12.54 18.66 11.41
N ASP A 88 -13.75 18.51 10.88
CA ASP A 88 -14.90 19.39 11.17
C ASP A 88 -15.32 19.31 12.65
N GLN A 89 -15.47 18.10 13.18
CA GLN A 89 -15.81 17.86 14.58
C GLN A 89 -14.68 18.32 15.51
N LEU A 90 -13.44 18.09 15.09
CA LEU A 90 -12.25 18.55 15.79
C LEU A 90 -12.21 20.08 15.84
N PHE A 91 -12.44 20.74 14.71
CA PHE A 91 -12.49 22.20 14.62
C PHE A 91 -13.52 22.79 15.57
N LEU A 92 -14.73 22.23 15.62
CA LEU A 92 -15.79 22.73 16.50
C LEU A 92 -15.42 22.68 17.99
N LYS A 93 -14.72 21.62 18.42
CA LYS A 93 -14.31 21.38 19.81
C LYS A 93 -13.06 22.17 20.23
N LEU A 94 -12.32 22.77 19.29
CA LEU A 94 -11.09 23.50 19.62
C LEU A 94 -11.37 24.88 20.27
N PRO A 95 -10.50 25.34 21.18
CA PRO A 95 -10.56 26.71 21.70
C PRO A 95 -10.26 27.73 20.58
N PHE A 96 -10.74 28.96 20.75
CA PHE A 96 -10.68 30.01 19.74
C PHE A 96 -9.29 30.22 19.14
N GLU A 97 -8.24 30.30 19.97
CA GLU A 97 -6.86 30.47 19.49
C GLU A 97 -6.40 29.35 18.54
N ARG A 98 -6.80 28.11 18.83
CA ARG A 98 -6.46 26.95 17.98
C ARG A 98 -7.28 26.94 16.71
N LYS A 99 -8.55 27.37 16.75
CA LYS A 99 -9.38 27.60 15.55
C LYS A 99 -8.71 28.60 14.62
N VAL A 100 -8.27 29.75 15.14
CA VAL A 100 -7.58 30.79 14.35
C VAL A 100 -6.29 30.24 13.71
N LYS A 101 -5.47 29.50 14.46
CA LYS A 101 -4.26 28.86 13.92
C LYS A 101 -4.59 27.87 12.81
N MET A 102 -5.58 27.02 13.02
CA MET A 102 -6.02 26.02 12.04
C MET A 102 -6.58 26.67 10.77
N THR A 103 -7.34 27.76 10.90
CA THR A 103 -7.83 28.55 9.77
C THR A 103 -6.69 29.21 8.99
N ARG A 104 -5.66 29.75 9.68
CA ARG A 104 -4.46 30.29 9.02
C ARG A 104 -3.69 29.24 8.23
N LEU A 105 -3.67 27.99 8.70
CA LEU A 105 -3.03 26.87 7.99
C LEU A 105 -3.76 26.47 6.70
N MET A 106 -5.02 26.87 6.52
CA MET A 106 -5.82 26.55 5.33
C MET A 106 -5.93 27.71 4.34
N LEU A 107 -5.68 28.94 4.80
CA LEU A 107 -5.80 30.15 4.00
C LEU A 107 -4.43 30.60 3.49
N LYS A 108 -4.43 31.39 2.42
CA LYS A 108 -3.27 32.17 2.00
C LYS A 108 -3.08 33.35 2.95
N ASP A 109 -1.84 33.78 3.16
CA ASP A 109 -1.48 34.86 4.08
C ASP A 109 -2.17 36.22 3.80
N LYS A 110 -2.72 36.40 2.58
CA LYS A 110 -3.44 37.61 2.17
C LYS A 110 -4.84 37.24 1.70
N ILE A 111 -5.84 37.50 2.55
CA ILE A 111 -7.24 37.49 2.15
C ILE A 111 -7.58 38.92 1.77
N VAL A 112 -7.81 39.17 0.47
CA VAL A 112 -8.22 40.49 -0.01
C VAL A 112 -9.75 40.55 -0.01
N PRO A 113 -10.38 41.47 0.75
CA PRO A 113 -11.82 41.69 0.67
C PRO A 113 -12.22 42.10 -0.75
N GLY A 114 -13.17 41.38 -1.37
CA GLY A 114 -13.64 41.65 -2.74
C GLY A 114 -13.38 40.54 -3.75
N ASP A 115 -12.61 39.52 -3.38
CA ASP A 115 -12.42 38.32 -4.20
C ASP A 115 -13.71 37.49 -4.28
N LYS A 116 -14.13 37.14 -5.50
CA LYS A 116 -15.46 36.57 -5.78
C LYS A 116 -15.61 35.10 -5.35
N THR A 117 -14.55 34.41 -4.93
CA THR A 117 -14.61 32.98 -4.58
C THR A 117 -13.74 32.65 -3.37
N PHE A 118 -14.33 32.04 -2.34
CA PHE A 118 -13.60 31.53 -1.16
C PHE A 118 -12.44 30.58 -1.53
N GLN A 119 -12.53 29.89 -2.67
CA GLN A 119 -11.45 29.04 -3.19
C GLN A 119 -10.16 29.81 -3.55
N SER A 120 -10.26 31.09 -3.92
CA SER A 120 -9.06 31.89 -4.22
C SER A 120 -8.23 32.14 -2.95
N ALA A 121 -8.90 32.20 -1.79
CA ALA A 121 -8.30 32.45 -0.48
C ALA A 121 -7.71 31.19 0.18
N LEU A 122 -8.07 29.98 -0.29
CA LEU A 122 -7.49 28.72 0.20
C LEU A 122 -6.08 28.51 -0.35
N ASN A 123 -5.19 27.94 0.45
CA ASN A 123 -3.92 27.45 -0.06
C ASN A 123 -4.10 26.20 -0.93
N GLU A 124 -3.05 25.82 -1.65
CA GLU A 124 -3.10 24.71 -2.61
C GLU A 124 -3.53 23.38 -1.98
N ILE A 125 -3.00 23.07 -0.79
CA ILE A 125 -3.32 21.85 -0.04
C ILE A 125 -4.81 21.83 0.37
N ALA A 126 -5.33 22.94 0.88
CA ALA A 126 -6.73 23.06 1.27
C ALA A 126 -7.67 23.02 0.05
N ASN A 127 -7.27 23.60 -1.09
CA ASN A 127 -7.99 23.50 -2.35
C ASN A 127 -8.07 22.06 -2.86
N ILE A 128 -7.00 21.27 -2.72
CA ILE A 128 -7.02 19.84 -3.06
C ILE A 128 -7.96 19.06 -2.12
N MET A 129 -7.88 19.31 -0.81
CA MET A 129 -8.77 18.65 0.17
C MET A 129 -10.26 18.99 -0.01
N ILE A 130 -10.58 20.21 -0.43
CA ILE A 130 -11.97 20.66 -0.63
C ILE A 130 -12.46 20.30 -2.03
N GLY A 131 -11.63 20.45 -3.07
CA GLY A 131 -11.95 20.10 -4.46
C GLY A 131 -12.18 18.60 -4.70
N THR A 132 -11.55 17.73 -3.89
CA THR A 132 -11.80 16.28 -3.93
C THR A 132 -13.20 15.88 -3.47
N LYS A 133 -13.94 16.75 -2.74
CA LYS A 133 -15.35 16.49 -2.39
C LYS A 133 -16.30 16.56 -3.59
N VAL A 134 -15.93 17.20 -4.71
CA VAL A 134 -16.82 17.33 -5.88
C VAL A 134 -16.72 16.12 -6.83
N PHE A 135 -15.61 15.36 -6.83
CA PHE A 135 -15.41 14.24 -7.77
C PHE A 135 -15.33 12.83 -7.13
N GLY A 136 -15.17 12.70 -5.80
CA GLY A 136 -14.88 11.39 -5.17
C GLY A 136 -16.10 10.54 -4.75
N HIS A 137 -17.21 11.17 -4.35
CA HIS A 137 -18.26 10.43 -3.62
C HIS A 137 -19.08 9.45 -4.48
N LYS A 138 -19.23 9.72 -5.79
CA LYS A 138 -19.96 8.80 -6.71
C LYS A 138 -19.12 7.62 -7.18
N LYS A 139 -17.78 7.75 -7.23
CA LYS A 139 -16.88 6.69 -7.72
C LYS A 139 -16.50 5.72 -6.60
N LEU A 140 -16.31 6.20 -5.37
CA LEU A 140 -16.03 5.37 -4.20
C LEU A 140 -17.22 4.48 -3.79
N MET A 141 -18.46 4.97 -3.89
CA MET A 141 -19.64 4.14 -3.65
C MET A 141 -19.86 3.05 -4.73
N LYS A 142 -19.46 3.28 -5.99
CA LYS A 142 -19.52 2.22 -7.02
C LYS A 142 -18.50 1.11 -6.77
N ILE A 143 -17.30 1.46 -6.29
CA ILE A 143 -16.23 0.49 -5.97
C ILE A 143 -16.56 -0.30 -4.69
N GLN A 144 -17.17 0.34 -3.68
CA GLN A 144 -17.62 -0.38 -2.48
C GLN A 144 -18.82 -1.30 -2.77
N LYS A 145 -19.79 -0.86 -3.59
CA LYS A 145 -20.90 -1.73 -4.02
C LYS A 145 -20.42 -2.91 -4.86
N SER A 146 -19.45 -2.73 -5.78
CA SER A 146 -18.93 -3.86 -6.56
C SER A 146 -18.16 -4.87 -5.71
N LYS A 147 -17.36 -4.41 -4.74
CA LYS A 147 -16.65 -5.29 -3.80
C LYS A 147 -17.59 -6.02 -2.84
N PHE A 148 -18.68 -5.38 -2.41
CA PHE A 148 -19.70 -6.04 -1.59
C PHE A 148 -20.42 -7.15 -2.37
N VAL A 149 -20.86 -6.88 -3.61
CA VAL A 149 -21.51 -7.90 -4.46
C VAL A 149 -20.58 -9.07 -4.77
N LEU A 150 -19.29 -8.81 -5.06
CA LEU A 150 -18.32 -9.88 -5.33
C LEU A 150 -18.08 -10.78 -4.11
N ASN A 151 -18.05 -10.20 -2.90
CA ASN A 151 -17.86 -10.95 -1.66
C ASN A 151 -19.12 -11.74 -1.26
N THR A 152 -20.32 -11.22 -1.54
CA THR A 152 -21.57 -11.95 -1.31
C THR A 152 -21.72 -13.12 -2.28
N MET A 153 -21.32 -12.97 -3.54
CA MET A 153 -21.32 -14.07 -4.51
C MET A 153 -20.29 -15.16 -4.20
N ARG A 154 -19.10 -14.80 -3.69
CA ARG A 154 -18.11 -15.79 -3.23
C ARG A 154 -18.60 -16.57 -2.01
N LYS A 155 -19.30 -15.93 -1.07
CA LYS A 155 -19.87 -16.63 0.09
C LYS A 155 -21.03 -17.56 -0.28
N ALA A 156 -21.86 -17.17 -1.25
CA ALA A 156 -22.95 -18.02 -1.74
C ALA A 156 -22.44 -19.29 -2.45
N ASN A 157 -21.41 -19.18 -3.31
CA ASN A 157 -20.84 -20.33 -4.03
C ASN A 157 -20.10 -21.34 -3.15
N ILE A 158 -19.62 -20.94 -1.97
CA ILE A 158 -18.99 -21.86 -1.02
C ILE A 158 -20.07 -22.67 -0.25
N SER A 159 -21.27 -22.12 -0.09
CA SER A 159 -22.37 -22.81 0.60
C SER A 159 -23.15 -23.81 -0.27
N THR A 160 -22.96 -23.78 -1.59
CA THR A 160 -23.64 -24.68 -2.55
C THR A 160 -22.77 -25.84 -3.04
N MET A 161 -21.54 -25.97 -2.54
CA MET A 161 -20.64 -27.11 -2.81
C MET A 161 -20.28 -27.91 -1.54
N SER A 162 -21.04 -27.74 -0.47
CA SER A 162 -21.06 -28.63 0.72
C SER A 162 -22.35 -29.45 0.70
#